data_AF-A0A973DXI6-F1
#
_entry.id   AF-A0A973DXI6-F1
#
_cell.length_a   1.000
_cell.length_b   1.000
_cell.length_c   1.000
_cell.angle_alpha   90.00
_cell.angle_beta   90.00
_cell.angle_gamma   90.00
#
_symmetry.space_group_name_H-M   'P 1'
#
loop_
_entity.id
_entity.type
_entity.pdbx_description
1 polymer ?
#
loop_
_entity_poly.entity_id
_entity_poly.type
_entity_poly.pdbx_seq_one_letter_code
_entity_poly.pdbx_strand_id
1 'polypeptide(L)'
;MLDDRTTVDLTAHDLDMIEQALQTQKKILAVESRAGGSTARTRLNDLKGLLRRLDQQRPEDGAAKAMTLGQMARAFFGGHSCAT
;
A
#
# COMPACT_ATOMS: atom_id res chain seq x y z
N MET A 1 -14.80 10.35 -29.00
CA MET A 1 -13.44 10.55 -28.48
C MET A 1 -12.96 9.19 -28.02
N LEU A 2 -11.77 8.79 -28.43
CA LEU A 2 -11.27 7.43 -28.29
C LEU A 2 -11.05 7.11 -26.80
N ASP A 3 -11.81 6.14 -26.29
CA ASP A 3 -11.60 5.52 -24.98
C ASP A 3 -10.41 4.55 -25.15
N ASP A 4 -9.20 5.10 -25.30
CA ASP A 4 -7.96 4.35 -25.33
C ASP A 4 -7.61 3.92 -23.90
N ARG A 5 -8.42 2.99 -23.35
CA ARG A 5 -8.01 2.15 -22.24
C ARG A 5 -6.96 1.18 -22.77
N THR A 6 -5.76 1.69 -22.99
CA THR A 6 -4.56 0.87 -23.17
C THR A 6 -4.35 0.16 -21.84
N THR A 7 -4.89 -1.05 -21.72
CA THR A 7 -4.57 -1.96 -20.63
C THR A 7 -3.09 -2.28 -20.78
N VAL A 8 -2.25 -1.50 -20.10
CA VAL A 8 -0.82 -1.75 -20.07
C VAL A 8 -0.65 -3.02 -19.26
N ASP A 9 -0.31 -4.11 -19.93
CA ASP A 9 0.06 -5.38 -19.29
C ASP A 9 1.45 -5.19 -18.68
N LEU A 10 1.46 -4.74 -17.42
CA LEU A 10 2.69 -4.50 -16.68
C LEU A 10 3.17 -5.84 -16.10
N THR A 11 4.40 -6.21 -16.42
CA THR A 11 5.03 -7.38 -15.82
C THR A 11 5.38 -7.11 -14.35
N ALA A 12 5.65 -8.18 -13.58
CA ALA A 12 6.11 -8.03 -12.20
C ALA A 12 7.41 -7.20 -12.08
N HIS A 13 8.26 -7.22 -13.11
CA HIS A 13 9.46 -6.39 -13.18
C HIS A 13 9.13 -4.91 -13.39
N ASP A 14 8.16 -4.60 -14.25
CA ASP A 14 7.72 -3.23 -14.49
C ASP A 14 7.09 -2.62 -13.23
N LEU A 15 6.28 -3.42 -12.51
CA LEU A 15 5.71 -3.01 -11.23
C LEU A 15 6.80 -2.72 -10.19
N ASP A 16 7.87 -3.52 -10.15
CA ASP A 16 8.99 -3.30 -9.24
C ASP A 16 9.75 -2.01 -9.56
N MET A 17 10.04 -1.74 -10.83
CA MET A 17 10.67 -0.49 -11.26
C MET A 17 9.82 0.74 -10.91
N ILE A 18 8.50 0.66 -11.15
CA ILE A 18 7.55 1.73 -10.79
C ILE A 18 7.55 1.95 -9.28
N GLU A 19 7.53 0.88 -8.48
CA GLU A 19 7.59 0.96 -7.03
C GLU A 19 8.87 1.65 -6.55
N GLN A 20 10.04 1.25 -7.06
CA GLN A 20 11.32 1.86 -6.70
C GLN A 20 11.35 3.36 -7.01
N ALA A 21 10.82 3.78 -8.15
CA ALA A 21 10.71 5.19 -8.53
C ALA A 21 9.80 5.96 -7.56
N LEU A 22 8.64 5.40 -7.22
CA LEU A 22 7.67 6.01 -6.29
C LEU A 22 8.22 6.10 -4.86
N GLN A 23 9.01 5.13 -4.39
CA GLN A 23 9.65 5.18 -3.08
C GLN A 23 10.58 6.40 -2.94
N THR A 24 11.21 6.84 -4.04
CA THR A 24 12.03 8.06 -4.05
C THR A 24 11.18 9.31 -3.84
N GLN A 25 10.04 9.43 -4.54
CA GLN A 25 9.09 10.53 -4.32
C GLN A 25 8.52 10.52 -2.90
N LYS A 26 8.28 9.33 -2.31
CA LYS A 26 7.84 9.19 -0.92
C LYS A 26 8.81 9.85 0.05
N LYS A 27 10.12 9.65 -0.15
CA LYS A 27 11.16 10.20 0.73
C LYS A 27 11.20 11.73 0.66
N ILE A 28 11.10 12.30 -0.54
CA ILE A 28 11.07 13.76 -0.74
C ILE A 28 9.84 14.36 -0.04
N LEU A 29 8.65 13.82 -0.34
CA LEU A 29 7.40 14.29 0.26
C LEU A 29 7.37 14.10 1.79
N ALA A 30 8.07 13.08 2.32
CA ALA A 30 8.18 12.86 3.76
C ALA A 30 8.99 13.98 4.45
N VAL A 31 10.07 14.43 3.81
CA VAL A 31 10.87 15.56 4.29
C VAL A 31 10.07 16.85 4.20
N GLU A 32 9.38 17.10 3.08
CA GLU A 32 8.53 18.29 2.89
C GLU A 32 7.33 18.33 3.86
N SER A 33 6.69 17.19 4.09
CA SER A 33 5.60 17.09 5.06
C SER A 33 6.10 17.34 6.49
N ARG A 34 7.33 16.95 6.81
CA ARG A 34 7.94 17.19 8.12
C ARG A 34 8.30 18.68 8.31
N ALA A 35 8.59 19.38 7.22
CA ALA A 35 8.74 20.84 7.19
C ALA A 35 7.42 21.62 7.30
N GLY A 36 6.27 20.94 7.47
CA GLY A 36 4.97 21.58 7.67
C GLY A 36 4.13 21.74 6.39
N GLY A 37 4.57 21.17 5.26
CA GLY A 37 3.81 21.20 4.00
C GLY A 37 2.54 20.36 4.07
N SER A 38 1.38 20.97 4.31
CA SER A 38 0.07 20.28 4.30
C SER A 38 -0.20 19.57 2.96
N THR A 39 0.12 20.23 1.85
CA THR A 39 0.01 19.66 0.50
C THR A 39 0.93 18.45 0.28
N ALA A 40 2.15 18.50 0.83
CA ALA A 40 3.09 17.37 0.76
C ALA A 40 2.57 16.17 1.55
N ARG A 41 1.90 16.40 2.69
CA ARG A 41 1.27 15.35 3.49
C ARG A 41 0.12 14.67 2.76
N THR A 42 -0.73 15.42 2.07
CA THR A 42 -1.81 14.86 1.24
C THR A 42 -1.24 14.00 0.12
N ARG A 43 -0.28 14.54 -0.64
CA ARG A 43 0.39 13.78 -1.73
C ARG A 43 1.07 12.51 -1.23
N LEU A 44 1.65 12.55 -0.03
CA LEU A 44 2.26 11.37 0.59
C LEU A 44 1.24 10.30 0.95
N ASN A 45 0.02 10.69 1.36
CA ASN A 45 -1.07 9.74 1.60
C ASN A 45 -1.58 9.12 0.29
N ASP A 46 -1.74 9.91 -0.77
CA ASP A 46 -2.12 9.41 -2.09
C ASP A 46 -1.08 8.40 -2.61
N LEU A 47 0.20 8.74 -2.47
CA LEU A 47 1.31 7.89 -2.88
C LEU A 47 1.38 6.58 -2.08
N LYS A 48 1.10 6.61 -0.77
CA LYS A 48 0.96 5.38 0.04
C LYS A 48 -0.20 4.50 -0.45
N GLY A 49 -1.32 5.12 -0.83
CA GLY A 49 -2.47 4.41 -1.41
C GLY A 49 -2.13 3.75 -2.75
N LEU A 50 -1.36 4.43 -3.61
CA LEU A 50 -0.87 3.89 -4.87
C LEU A 50 0.08 2.70 -4.67
N LEU A 51 1.07 2.83 -3.79
CA LEU A 51 2.00 1.74 -3.47
C LEU A 51 1.26 0.49 -2.97
N ARG A 52 0.25 0.66 -2.11
CA ARG A 52 -0.58 -0.45 -1.63
C ARG A 52 -1.39 -1.11 -2.75
N ARG A 53 -1.83 -0.36 -3.77
CA ARG A 53 -2.53 -0.93 -4.92
C ARG A 53 -1.58 -1.67 -5.86
N LEU A 54 -0.38 -1.15 -6.07
CA LEU A 54 0.68 -1.83 -6.83
C LEU A 54 1.06 -3.15 -6.18
N ASP A 55 1.21 -3.18 -4.86
CA ASP A 55 1.46 -4.39 -4.07
C ASP A 55 0.34 -5.44 -4.25
N GLN A 56 -0.92 -5.01 -4.27
CA GLN A 56 -2.07 -5.90 -4.53
C GLN A 56 -2.18 -6.40 -5.96
N GLN A 57 -1.64 -5.65 -6.93
CA GLN A 57 -1.62 -6.03 -8.34
C GLN A 57 -0.45 -6.95 -8.69
N ARG A 58 0.55 -7.03 -7.81
CA ARG A 58 1.63 -7.99 -7.93
C ARG A 58 1.03 -9.40 -7.82
N PRO A 59 1.16 -10.26 -8.85
CA PRO A 59 0.69 -11.63 -8.76
C PRO A 59 1.44 -12.31 -7.62
N GLU A 60 0.72 -12.68 -6.56
CA GLU A 60 1.29 -13.31 -5.38
C GLU A 60 1.82 -14.71 -5.75
N ASP A 61 3.13 -14.81 -5.99
CA ASP A 61 3.85 -16.05 -5.71
C ASP A 61 3.85 -16.26 -4.18
N GLY A 62 2.74 -16.78 -3.66
CA GLY A 62 2.68 -17.48 -2.39
C GLY A 62 2.76 -16.63 -1.11
N ALA A 63 1.58 -16.29 -0.60
CA ALA A 63 1.23 -16.44 0.82
C ALA A 63 2.17 -15.82 1.88
N ALA A 64 1.91 -14.56 2.23
CA ALA A 64 1.97 -14.14 3.63
C ALA A 64 1.02 -12.97 3.86
N LYS A 65 -0.28 -13.26 3.74
CA LYS A 65 -1.39 -12.38 4.09
C LYS A 65 -1.10 -11.78 5.47
N ALA A 66 -0.66 -10.53 5.47
CA ALA A 66 -0.32 -9.79 6.68
C ALA A 66 -1.52 -9.87 7.63
N MET A 67 -1.38 -10.69 8.66
CA MET A 67 -2.38 -10.91 9.68
C MET A 67 -2.68 -9.55 10.28
N THR A 68 -3.87 -9.04 10.00
CA THR A 68 -4.21 -7.66 10.31
C THR A 68 -4.14 -7.47 11.82
N LEU A 69 -3.61 -6.34 12.28
CA LEU A 69 -3.51 -6.03 13.73
C LEU A 69 -4.88 -6.15 14.44
N GLY A 70 -5.99 -5.94 13.71
CA GLY A 70 -7.34 -6.16 14.20
C GLY A 70 -7.72 -7.64 14.41
N GLN A 71 -7.14 -8.58 13.65
CA GLN A 71 -7.30 -10.02 13.89
C GLN A 71 -6.47 -10.50 15.09
N MET A 72 -5.29 -9.91 15.32
CA MET A 72 -4.50 -10.20 16.54
C MET A 72 -5.20 -9.70 17.80
N ALA A 73 -5.81 -8.51 17.79
CA ALA A 73 -6.56 -7.99 18.93
C ALA A 73 -7.77 -8.87 19.31
N ARG A 74 -8.44 -9.48 18.31
CA ARG A 74 -9.52 -10.45 18.56
C ARG A 74 -9.02 -11.79 19.12
N ALA A 75 -7.84 -12.25 18.72
CA ALA A 75 -7.24 -13.46 19.26
C ALA A 75 -6.82 -13.31 20.73
N PHE A 76 -6.40 -12.11 21.14
CA PHE A 76 -6.01 -11.85 22.54
C PHE A 76 -7.19 -11.51 23.47
N PHE A 77 -8.28 -10.92 22.97
CA PHE A 77 -9.44 -10.54 23.80
C PHE A 77 -10.67 -11.45 23.68
N GLY A 78 -10.75 -12.33 22.67
CA GLY A 78 -11.93 -13.17 22.42
C GLY A 78 -11.92 -14.56 23.06
N GLY A 79 -10.87 -14.93 23.81
CA GLY A 79 -10.64 -16.30 24.27
C GLY A 79 -11.31 -16.71 25.60
N HIS A 80 -11.93 -15.81 26.35
CA HIS A 80 -12.60 -16.13 27.63
C HIS A 80 -14.11 -15.87 27.54
N SER A 81 -14.85 -16.76 26.89
CA SER A 81 -16.26 -16.98 27.23
C SER A 81 -16.72 -18.34 26.73
N CYS A 82 -16.48 -19.37 27.53
CA CYS A 82 -17.17 -20.65 27.43
C CYS A 82 -17.22 -21.32 28.81
N ALA A 83 -18.43 -21.72 29.20
CA ALA A 83 -18.81 -22.59 30.31
C ALA A 83 -18.73 -22.04 31.75
N THR A 84 -19.89 -21.63 32.29
CA THR A 84 -20.50 -22.26 33.48
C THR A 84 -22.01 -22.04 33.41
#